data_AF-A0A077FJW3-F1
#
_entry.id   AF-A0A077FJW3-F1
#
_cell.length_a   1.000
_cell.length_b   1.000
_cell.length_c   1.000
_cell.angle_alpha   90.00
_cell.angle_beta   90.00
_cell.angle_gamma   90.00
#
_symmetry.space_group_name_H-M   'P 1'
#
loop_
_entity.id
_entity.type
_entity.pdbx_description
1 polymer ?
#
loop_
_entity_poly.entity_id
_entity_poly.type
_entity_poly.pdbx_seq_one_letter_code
_entity_poly.pdbx_strand_id
1 'polypeptide(L)'
;MTKILLDMNYPKFQEQLFSLEKVEQRALLNTLKKIKLLRWETLYSDKGIRWELITSKQTSKGNNLYSFRFSQKYRGTAYRDGDYMVLLGLFPDHDGAYIN
;
A
#
# COMPACT_ATOMS: atom_id res chain seq x y z
N MET A 1 5.31 -17.23 12.10
CA MET A 1 4.93 -16.40 10.94
C MET A 1 5.97 -15.32 10.75
N THR A 2 6.36 -15.10 9.50
CA THR A 2 7.41 -14.18 9.04
C THR A 2 6.93 -12.73 9.03
N LYS A 3 7.88 -11.78 9.02
CA LYS A 3 7.59 -10.36 8.87
C LYS A 3 7.21 -10.06 7.42
N ILE A 4 6.43 -9.00 7.21
CA ILE A 4 6.05 -8.56 5.86
C ILE A 4 7.30 -8.10 5.08
N LEU A 5 7.47 -8.64 3.89
CA LEU A 5 8.43 -8.17 2.89
C LEU A 5 7.76 -7.13 1.99
N LEU A 6 8.52 -6.15 1.51
CA LEU A 6 7.99 -5.11 0.63
C LEU A 6 8.53 -5.33 -0.78
N ASP A 7 7.63 -5.41 -1.75
CA ASP A 7 7.96 -5.35 -3.17
C ASP A 7 7.54 -3.98 -3.71
N MET A 8 8.53 -3.20 -4.12
CA MET A 8 8.41 -1.83 -4.64
C MET A 8 8.71 -1.75 -6.14
N ASN A 9 8.70 -2.89 -6.85
CA ASN A 9 9.18 -2.97 -8.23
C ASN A 9 8.13 -2.63 -9.29
N TYR A 10 6.88 -2.36 -8.89
CA TYR A 10 5.85 -2.04 -9.88
C TYR A 10 6.13 -0.66 -10.52
N PRO A 11 6.25 -0.55 -11.86
CA PRO A 11 6.73 0.68 -12.50
C PRO A 11 5.90 1.92 -12.15
N LYS A 12 4.56 1.79 -12.16
CA LYS A 12 3.66 2.90 -11.80
C LYS A 12 3.85 3.36 -10.35
N PHE A 13 4.12 2.43 -9.43
CA PHE A 13 4.42 2.79 -8.05
C PHE A 13 5.72 3.60 -7.95
N GLN A 14 6.77 3.21 -8.68
CA GLN A 14 8.05 3.92 -8.66
C GLN A 14 7.92 5.33 -9.23
N GLU A 15 7.24 5.48 -10.37
CA GLU A 15 6.95 6.77 -10.98
C GLU A 15 6.23 7.70 -9.99
N GLN A 16 5.15 7.22 -9.37
CA GLN A 16 4.36 7.99 -8.42
C GLN A 16 5.13 8.29 -7.12
N LEU A 17 5.98 7.37 -6.67
CA LEU A 17 6.86 7.58 -5.51
C LEU A 17 7.79 8.76 -5.75
N PHE A 18 8.45 8.80 -6.92
CA PHE A 18 9.40 9.86 -7.24
C PHE A 18 8.72 11.19 -7.56
N SER A 19 7.44 11.20 -7.92
CA SER A 19 6.65 12.42 -8.14
C SER A 19 6.03 13.00 -6.87
N LEU A 20 6.02 12.28 -5.74
CA LEU A 20 5.44 12.78 -4.48
C LEU A 20 6.21 13.98 -3.94
N GLU A 21 5.51 14.89 -3.26
CA GLU A 21 6.15 15.93 -2.46
C GLU A 21 6.99 15.33 -1.32
N LYS A 22 8.08 16.01 -0.95
CA LYS A 22 9.04 15.54 0.07
C LYS A 22 8.39 15.10 1.38
N VAL A 23 7.36 15.83 1.83
CA VAL A 23 6.64 15.51 3.08
C VAL A 23 5.89 14.19 2.95
N GLU A 24 5.23 13.98 1.82
CA GLU A 24 4.44 12.78 1.52
C GLU A 24 5.33 11.56 1.26
N GLN A 25 6.47 11.74 0.57
CA GLN A 25 7.50 10.71 0.44
C GLN A 25 7.97 10.23 1.81
N ARG A 26 8.27 11.15 2.73
CA ARG A 26 8.69 10.80 4.10
C ARG A 26 7.58 10.06 4.86
N ALA A 27 6.33 10.47 4.70
CA ALA A 27 5.18 9.81 5.31
C ALA A 27 5.01 8.38 4.80
N LEU A 28 5.16 8.16 3.48
CA LEU A 28 5.16 6.83 2.88
C LEU A 28 6.29 5.96 3.43
N LEU A 29 7.54 6.44 3.41
CA LEU A 29 8.70 5.67 3.89
C LEU A 29 8.56 5.29 5.38
N ASN A 30 8.03 6.18 6.21
CA ASN A 30 7.74 5.87 7.62
C ASN A 30 6.67 4.78 7.76
N THR A 31 5.60 4.86 6.97
CA THR A 31 4.54 3.86 6.94
C THR A 31 5.07 2.49 6.46
N LEU A 32 5.85 2.46 5.40
CA LEU A 32 6.49 1.23 4.89
C LEU A 32 7.47 0.64 5.90
N LYS A 33 8.27 1.48 6.58
CA LYS A 33 9.15 1.04 7.68
C LYS A 33 8.34 0.40 8.81
N LYS A 34 7.19 0.96 9.18
CA LYS A 34 6.27 0.36 10.15
C LYS A 34 5.76 -0.99 9.66
N ILE A 35 5.21 -1.06 8.43
CA ILE A 35 4.66 -2.29 7.84
C ILE A 35 5.69 -3.43 7.83
N LYS A 36 6.93 -3.17 7.43
CA LYS A 36 8.02 -4.17 7.40
C LYS A 36 8.32 -4.80 8.77
N LEU A 37 7.93 -4.15 9.88
CA LEU A 37 8.09 -4.67 11.24
C LEU A 37 6.89 -5.50 11.71
N LEU A 38 5.77 -5.44 11.00
CA LEU A 38 4.53 -6.16 11.34
C LEU A 38 4.51 -7.57 10.78
N ARG A 39 3.58 -8.36 11.34
CA ARG A 39 3.05 -9.57 10.72
C ARG A 39 1.69 -9.26 10.08
N TRP A 40 1.25 -10.11 9.16
CA TRP A 40 -0.01 -9.91 8.43
C TRP A 40 -1.21 -9.78 9.37
N GLU A 41 -1.32 -10.62 10.39
CA GLU A 41 -2.45 -10.62 11.35
C GLU A 41 -2.51 -9.29 12.12
N THR A 42 -1.33 -8.73 12.43
CA THR A 42 -1.22 -7.43 13.07
C THR A 42 -1.58 -6.30 12.11
N LEU A 43 -1.17 -6.39 10.84
CA LEU A 43 -1.54 -5.41 9.81
C LEU A 43 -3.05 -5.36 9.59
N TYR A 44 -3.73 -6.51 9.50
CA TYR A 44 -5.19 -6.57 9.32
C TYR A 44 -5.97 -5.92 10.47
N SER A 45 -5.36 -5.83 11.67
CA SER A 45 -5.98 -5.21 12.85
C SER A 45 -5.49 -3.78 13.12
N ASP A 46 -4.56 -3.23 12.32
CA ASP A 46 -3.96 -1.92 12.54
C ASP A 46 -4.89 -0.79 12.10
N LYS A 47 -5.38 0.00 13.06
CA LYS A 47 -6.31 1.12 12.82
C LYS A 47 -5.67 2.36 12.18
N GLY A 48 -4.35 2.48 12.25
CA GLY A 48 -3.62 3.63 11.73
C GLY A 48 -3.33 3.50 10.23
N ILE A 49 -2.85 2.32 9.82
CA ILE A 49 -2.53 2.01 8.42
C ILE A 49 -3.80 1.90 7.58
N ARG A 50 -4.93 1.52 8.19
CA ARG A 50 -6.21 1.34 7.49
C ARG A 50 -6.06 0.42 6.27
N TRP A 51 -5.60 -0.81 6.52
CA TRP A 51 -5.49 -1.86 5.51
C TRP A 51 -6.91 -2.32 5.11
N GLU A 52 -7.44 -1.73 4.05
CA GLU A 52 -8.86 -1.81 3.67
C GLU A 52 -9.00 -2.52 2.32
N LEU A 53 -9.86 -3.55 2.28
CA LEU A 53 -10.14 -4.31 1.06
C LEU A 53 -10.87 -3.44 0.04
N ILE A 54 -10.40 -3.42 -1.20
CA ILE A 54 -11.11 -2.86 -2.35
C ILE A 54 -11.95 -3.98 -2.96
N THR A 55 -13.24 -4.03 -2.61
CA THR A 55 -14.15 -5.12 -3.00
C THR A 55 -14.52 -5.15 -4.48
N SER A 56 -14.40 -4.01 -5.16
CA SER A 56 -14.80 -3.86 -6.56
C SER A 56 -13.75 -4.33 -7.57
N LYS A 57 -12.54 -4.67 -7.12
CA LYS A 57 -11.40 -4.99 -8.00
C LYS A 57 -10.56 -6.13 -7.42
N GLN A 58 -9.98 -6.91 -8.32
CA GLN A 58 -8.94 -7.89 -8.01
C GLN A 58 -7.78 -7.69 -8.99
N THR A 59 -6.62 -8.26 -8.65
CA THR A 59 -5.53 -8.35 -9.62
C THR A 59 -5.91 -9.29 -10.76
N SER A 60 -5.20 -9.25 -11.89
CA SER A 60 -5.38 -10.19 -13.00
C SER A 60 -5.19 -11.66 -12.61
N LYS A 61 -4.54 -11.92 -11.45
CA LYS A 61 -4.35 -13.26 -10.88
C LYS A 61 -5.41 -13.62 -9.83
N GLY A 62 -6.43 -12.78 -9.62
CA GLY A 62 -7.49 -13.01 -8.64
C GLY A 62 -7.12 -12.65 -7.19
N ASN A 63 -5.99 -11.95 -6.96
CA ASN A 63 -5.64 -11.53 -5.61
C ASN A 63 -6.52 -10.36 -5.17
N ASN A 64 -6.91 -10.38 -3.90
CA ASN A 64 -7.57 -9.25 -3.25
C ASN A 64 -6.68 -8.00 -3.32
N LEU A 65 -7.27 -6.90 -3.78
CA LEU A 65 -6.64 -5.60 -3.81
C LEU A 65 -6.98 -4.84 -2.53
N TYR A 66 -5.99 -4.19 -1.93
CA TYR A 66 -6.16 -3.40 -0.71
C TYR A 66 -5.66 -1.99 -0.92
N SER A 67 -6.18 -1.08 -0.11
CA SER A 67 -5.61 0.25 0.09
C SER A 67 -5.03 0.39 1.49
N PHE A 68 -4.05 1.26 1.65
CA PHE A 68 -3.53 1.67 2.95
C PHE A 68 -3.28 3.16 2.98
N ARG A 69 -3.53 3.78 4.13
CA ARG A 69 -3.24 5.19 4.36
C ARG A 69 -1.80 5.37 4.79
N PHE A 70 -1.10 6.33 4.19
CA PHE A 70 0.24 6.76 4.64
C PHE A 70 0.32 8.24 5.02
N SER A 71 -0.69 9.03 4.66
CA SER A 71 -0.91 10.39 5.17
C SER A 71 -2.41 10.71 5.16
N GLN A 72 -2.83 11.86 5.67
CA GLN A 72 -4.24 12.27 5.56
C GLN A 72 -4.65 12.58 4.11
N LYS A 73 -3.69 12.84 3.23
CA LYS A 73 -3.92 13.25 1.85
C LYS A 73 -3.80 12.10 0.86
N TYR A 74 -3.12 11.01 1.21
CA TYR A 74 -2.76 9.96 0.25
C TYR A 74 -2.96 8.54 0.79
N ARG A 75 -3.24 7.66 -0.17
CA ARG A 75 -3.25 6.20 -0.01
C ARG A 75 -2.31 5.53 -1.00
N GLY A 76 -1.86 4.33 -0.63
CA GLY A 76 -1.27 3.36 -1.54
C GLY A 76 -2.23 2.21 -1.81
N THR A 77 -2.06 1.54 -2.94
CA THR A 77 -2.66 0.23 -3.23
C THR A 77 -1.62 -0.86 -3.23
N ALA A 78 -2.02 -2.04 -2.77
CA ALA A 78 -1.17 -3.21 -2.73
C ALA A 78 -1.99 -4.50 -2.70
N TYR A 79 -1.34 -5.63 -2.98
CA TYR A 79 -1.88 -6.95 -2.70
C TYR A 79 -0.86 -7.79 -1.93
N ARG A 80 -1.35 -8.85 -1.28
CA ARG A 80 -0.52 -9.84 -0.60
C ARG A 80 -0.13 -10.95 -1.57
N ASP A 81 1.16 -11.23 -1.69
CA ASP A 81 1.73 -12.39 -2.38
C ASP A 81 2.62 -13.18 -1.42
N GLY A 82 2.03 -14.18 -0.75
CA GLY A 82 2.70 -14.88 0.35
C GLY A 82 3.13 -13.93 1.47
N ASP A 83 4.45 -13.73 1.59
CA ASP A 83 5.07 -12.83 2.57
C ASP A 83 5.28 -11.41 2.05
N TYR A 84 5.15 -11.20 0.74
CA TYR A 84 5.33 -9.91 0.09
C TYR A 84 4.04 -9.08 0.10
N MET A 85 4.18 -7.82 0.46
CA MET A 85 3.26 -6.76 0.09
C MET A 85 3.75 -6.15 -1.22
N VAL A 86 3.03 -6.41 -2.30
CA VAL A 86 3.35 -5.88 -3.63
C VAL A 86 2.65 -4.54 -3.82
N LEU A 87 3.43 -3.46 -3.84
CA LEU A 87 2.91 -2.10 -3.98
C LEU A 87 2.62 -1.78 -5.46
N LEU A 88 1.43 -1.26 -5.73
CA LEU A 88 0.94 -1.05 -7.10
C LEU A 88 0.83 0.43 -7.48
N GLY A 89 0.52 1.31 -6.54
CA GLY A 89 0.41 2.73 -6.84
C GLY A 89 0.01 3.57 -5.66
N LEU A 90 0.11 4.88 -5.83
CA LEU A 90 -0.15 5.94 -4.86
C LEU A 90 -1.16 6.93 -5.46
N PHE A 91 -2.09 7.42 -4.65
CA PHE A 91 -3.15 8.33 -5.10
C PHE A 91 -3.67 9.19 -3.94
N PRO A 92 -4.20 10.39 -4.20
CA PRO A 92 -4.86 11.18 -3.17
C PRO A 92 -6.05 10.43 -2.54
N ASP A 93 -6.24 10.53 -1.22
CA ASP A 93 -7.29 9.81 -0.46
C ASP A 93 -8.71 10.25 -0.88
N HIS A 94 -8.84 11.44 -1.47
CA HIS A 94 -10.10 11.98 -1.99
C HIS A 94 -10.35 11.69 -3.46
N ASP A 95 -9.32 11.28 -4.21
CA ASP A 95 -9.48 10.78 -5.57
C ASP A 95 -9.66 9.27 -5.47
N GLY A 96 -10.90 8.82 -5.68
CA GLY A 96 -11.28 7.41 -5.59
C GLY A 96 -10.26 6.50 -6.31
N ALA A 97 -10.04 5.31 -5.76
CA ALA A 97 -9.12 4.29 -6.26
C ALA A 97 -9.44 3.84 -7.71
N TYR A 98 -9.18 4.70 -8.68
CA TYR A 98 -9.32 4.46 -10.10
C TYR A 98 -7.94 4.14 -10.66
N ILE A 99 -7.46 2.93 -10.34
CA ILE A 99 -6.48 2.27 -11.18
C ILE A 99 -7.28 1.63 -12.32
N ASN A 100 -7.20 2.21 -13.51
CA ASN A 100 -7.45 1.51 -14.78
C ASN A 100 -6.31 0.54 -15.04
#